data_AF-A0A2V6CF44-F1
#
_entry.id   AF-A0A2V6CF44-F1
#
_cell.length_a   1.000
_cell.length_b   1.000
_cell.length_c   1.000
_cell.angle_alpha   90.00
_cell.angle_beta   90.00
_cell.angle_gamma   90.00
#
_symmetry.space_group_name_H-M   'P 1'
#
loop_
_entity.id
_entity.type
_entity.pdbx_description
1 polymer ?
#
loop_
_entity_poly.entity_id
_entity_poly.type
_entity_poly.pdbx_seq_one_letter_code
_entity_poly.pdbx_strand_id
1 'polypeptide(L)'
;MAFHLALTLLKIAAVKRTKLLIARLIFSILCLSALSISTTLGDDARAGAAAPKPANDATEPKKEAPEPKKESAEPAKEDAEAKLLKLFQEEKPITNTLGTVMVWLPAGYRVAQYEVTQAQYQQIMKDNPSKFPGPQYPVDSVTLSEASEFCKKLTDGEIEDHKLPKGYSYSLPSEQQWEYYVDEADLKQSVTGYYGDRKNPENVGLFPPNKFDLYDTRGNVWDLCNDNVARGGSWRSYDDYVFIQFRYVAEPDKRYDDVGFRVVLQGESGVVQQSAPSPGK
;
A
#
# COMPACT_ATOMS: atom_id res chain seq x y z
N MET A 1 -15.89 24.25 35.89
CA MET A 1 -14.93 24.00 34.78
C MET A 1 -15.15 22.67 34.05
N ALA A 2 -15.25 21.53 34.75
CA ALA A 2 -15.38 20.21 34.10
C ALA A 2 -16.59 20.05 33.14
N PHE A 3 -17.75 20.61 33.49
CA PHE A 3 -18.95 20.53 32.65
C PHE A 3 -18.82 21.28 31.31
N HIS A 4 -18.09 22.41 31.31
CA HIS A 4 -17.87 23.21 30.10
C HIS A 4 -16.88 22.54 29.16
N LEU A 5 -15.86 21.86 29.72
CA LEU A 5 -14.89 21.08 28.95
C LEU A 5 -15.57 19.85 28.30
N ALA A 6 -16.42 19.13 29.03
CA ALA A 6 -17.17 18.00 28.52
C ALA A 6 -18.11 18.39 27.35
N LEU A 7 -18.83 19.51 27.48
CA LEU A 7 -19.68 20.02 26.40
C LEU A 7 -18.87 20.41 25.15
N THR A 8 -17.68 20.95 25.34
CA THR A 8 -16.78 21.36 24.25
C THR A 8 -16.25 20.14 23.51
N LEU A 9 -15.83 19.10 24.22
CA LEU A 9 -15.39 17.83 23.63
C LEU A 9 -16.51 17.11 22.89
N LEU A 10 -17.74 17.11 23.42
CA LEU A 10 -18.90 16.54 22.72
C LEU A 10 -19.19 17.28 21.40
N LYS A 11 -19.09 18.61 21.39
CA LYS A 11 -19.27 19.41 20.17
C LYS A 11 -18.19 19.12 19.13
N ILE A 12 -16.93 18.99 19.56
CA ILE A 12 -15.81 18.64 18.67
C ILE A 12 -16.02 17.23 18.09
N ALA A 13 -16.42 16.26 18.91
CA ALA A 13 -16.70 14.90 18.47
C ALA A 13 -17.89 14.84 17.48
N ALA A 14 -18.95 15.60 17.74
CA ALA A 14 -20.09 15.72 16.83
C ALA A 14 -19.68 16.32 15.47
N VAL A 15 -18.89 17.40 15.47
CA VAL A 15 -18.39 18.03 14.23
C VAL A 15 -17.47 17.07 13.45
N LYS A 16 -16.60 16.32 14.13
CA LYS A 16 -15.75 15.29 13.48
C LYS A 16 -16.59 14.18 12.86
N ARG A 17 -17.63 13.68 13.55
CA ARG A 17 -18.57 12.67 13.03
C ARG A 17 -19.34 13.17 11.81
N THR A 18 -19.82 14.41 11.84
CA THR A 18 -20.54 15.01 10.70
C THR A 18 -19.63 15.19 9.48
N LYS A 19 -18.38 15.63 9.68
CA LYS A 19 -17.39 15.73 8.59
C LYS A 19 -17.05 14.37 7.97
N LEU A 20 -16.93 13.32 8.78
CA LEU A 20 -16.67 11.96 8.31
C LEU A 20 -17.85 11.38 7.51
N LEU A 21 -19.08 11.64 7.95
CA LEU A 21 -20.30 11.22 7.23
C LEU A 21 -20.43 11.92 5.87
N ILE A 22 -20.11 13.23 5.81
CA ILE A 22 -20.12 13.99 4.55
C ILE A 22 -19.05 13.46 3.58
N ALA A 23 -17.83 13.18 4.07
CA ALA A 23 -16.76 12.60 3.26
C ALA A 23 -17.14 11.22 2.68
N ARG A 24 -17.79 10.36 3.48
CA ARG A 24 -18.31 9.06 3.04
C ARG A 24 -19.40 9.17 1.99
N LEU A 25 -20.28 10.16 2.12
CA LEU A 25 -21.36 10.41 1.15
C LEU A 25 -20.79 10.89 -0.19
N ILE A 26 -19.84 11.83 -0.17
CA ILE A 26 -19.17 12.35 -1.38
C ILE A 26 -18.42 11.22 -2.10
N PHE A 27 -17.70 10.37 -1.36
CA PHE A 27 -16.97 9.24 -1.94
C PHE A 27 -17.92 8.22 -2.59
N SER A 28 -19.06 7.92 -1.94
CA SER A 28 -20.07 6.99 -2.48
C SER A 28 -20.71 7.51 -3.77
N ILE A 29 -20.96 8.82 -3.86
CA ILE A 29 -21.52 9.46 -5.07
C ILE A 29 -20.51 9.41 -6.23
N LEU A 30 -19.22 9.63 -5.96
CA LEU A 30 -18.17 9.56 -6.98
C LEU A 30 -17.99 8.14 -7.55
N CYS A 31 -18.16 7.09 -6.73
CA CYS A 31 -18.11 5.71 -7.19
C CYS A 31 -19.30 5.31 -8.10
N LEU A 32 -20.49 5.89 -7.89
CA LEU A 32 -21.68 5.59 -8.70
C LEU A 32 -21.60 6.20 -10.12
N SER A 33 -20.86 7.30 -10.32
CA SER A 33 -20.69 7.92 -11.64
C SER A 33 -19.68 7.21 -12.55
N ALA A 34 -18.92 6.23 -12.05
CA ALA A 34 -17.89 5.51 -12.80
C ALA A 34 -18.42 4.26 -13.55
N LEU A 35 -19.72 3.95 -13.47
CA LEU A 35 -20.30 2.69 -13.94
C LEU A 35 -21.28 2.82 -15.13
N SER A 36 -21.14 3.83 -15.99
CA SER A 36 -22.08 4.00 -17.12
C SER A 36 -21.45 4.54 -18.40
N ILE A 37 -20.51 3.79 -19.00
CA ILE A 37 -20.13 3.82 -20.43
C ILE A 37 -19.53 2.41 -20.67
N SER A 38 -19.91 1.50 -21.57
CA SER A 38 -20.51 1.57 -22.91
C SER A 38 -21.10 0.18 -23.24
N THR A 39 -22.30 0.09 -23.83
CA THR A 39 -22.72 -1.09 -24.61
C THR A 39 -23.49 -0.65 -25.85
N THR A 40 -22.76 -0.44 -26.95
CA THR A 40 -23.31 -0.55 -28.30
C THR A 40 -22.24 -1.14 -29.21
N LEU A 41 -22.42 -2.39 -29.63
CA LEU A 41 -21.76 -2.96 -30.80
C LEU A 41 -22.83 -3.70 -31.59
N GLY A 42 -23.15 -3.12 -32.75
CA GLY A 42 -24.02 -3.70 -33.76
C GLY A 42 -23.25 -4.64 -34.67
N ASP A 43 -24.00 -5.59 -35.21
CA ASP A 43 -23.63 -6.53 -36.25
C ASP A 43 -23.14 -5.84 -37.53
N ASP A 44 -22.19 -6.48 -38.23
CA ASP A 44 -22.41 -6.89 -39.62
C ASP A 44 -21.23 -7.72 -40.15
N ALA A 45 -21.57 -8.92 -40.64
CA ALA A 45 -20.71 -9.81 -41.38
C ALA A 45 -21.07 -9.76 -42.87
N ARG A 46 -20.08 -9.61 -43.76
CA ARG A 46 -20.19 -10.13 -45.14
C ARG A 46 -18.82 -10.41 -45.76
N ALA A 47 -18.66 -11.66 -46.17
CA ALA A 47 -17.54 -12.18 -46.94
C ALA A 47 -17.66 -11.88 -48.44
N GLY A 48 -16.53 -11.89 -49.18
CA GLY A 48 -16.54 -12.25 -50.60
C GLY A 48 -15.46 -11.64 -51.51
N ALA A 49 -14.38 -12.42 -51.68
CA ALA A 49 -13.73 -12.77 -52.95
C ALA A 49 -12.65 -11.88 -53.63
N ALA A 50 -11.61 -12.63 -54.05
CA ALA A 50 -10.75 -12.53 -55.24
C ALA A 50 -9.38 -11.82 -55.14
N ALA A 51 -8.33 -12.63 -55.33
CA ALA A 51 -6.95 -12.26 -55.70
C ALA A 51 -6.78 -12.28 -57.24
N PRO A 52 -5.72 -11.71 -57.86
CA PRO A 52 -4.38 -12.33 -57.85
C PRO A 52 -3.16 -11.37 -57.80
N LYS A 53 -1.99 -11.94 -57.49
CA LYS A 53 -0.58 -11.43 -57.54
C LYS A 53 -0.06 -11.27 -59.00
N PRO A 54 1.25 -10.99 -59.31
CA PRO A 54 2.37 -10.31 -58.61
C PRO A 54 3.11 -9.27 -59.52
N ALA A 55 4.12 -8.53 -59.02
CA ALA A 55 5.43 -8.34 -59.70
C ALA A 55 6.41 -7.43 -58.92
N ASN A 56 7.68 -7.88 -58.96
CA ASN A 56 8.97 -7.28 -58.60
C ASN A 56 9.12 -5.75 -58.74
N ASP A 57 9.94 -5.10 -57.89
CA ASP A 57 11.31 -4.77 -58.29
C ASP A 57 12.20 -4.39 -57.10
N ALA A 58 13.48 -4.74 -57.21
CA ALA A 58 14.53 -4.41 -56.27
C ALA A 58 15.30 -3.18 -56.77
N THR A 59 15.53 -2.18 -55.93
CA THR A 59 16.61 -1.21 -56.15
C THR A 59 17.08 -0.58 -54.83
N GLU A 60 18.29 -0.93 -54.42
CA GLU A 60 19.19 -0.09 -53.62
C GLU A 60 20.22 0.54 -54.59
N PRO A 61 21.12 1.48 -54.22
CA PRO A 61 21.24 2.28 -52.99
C PRO A 61 21.60 3.77 -53.25
N LYS A 62 21.61 4.64 -52.21
CA LYS A 62 22.69 5.63 -52.03
C LYS A 62 22.71 6.29 -50.64
N LYS A 63 23.92 6.33 -50.09
CA LYS A 63 24.35 7.01 -48.86
C LYS A 63 24.02 8.50 -48.86
N GLU A 64 23.54 8.97 -47.71
CA GLU A 64 23.88 10.30 -47.20
C GLU A 64 24.12 10.17 -45.70
N ALA A 65 25.25 10.68 -45.24
CA ALA A 65 25.69 10.69 -43.85
C ALA A 65 25.78 12.18 -43.40
N PRO A 66 26.05 12.48 -42.12
CA PRO A 66 25.02 12.88 -41.17
C PRO A 66 25.27 14.28 -40.57
N GLU A 67 24.25 15.05 -40.24
CA GLU A 67 24.37 16.28 -39.43
C GLU A 67 23.06 16.56 -38.64
N PRO A 68 23.08 17.31 -37.51
CA PRO A 68 23.69 16.95 -36.23
C PRO A 68 22.75 17.18 -35.00
N LYS A 69 23.15 16.63 -33.84
CA LYS A 69 22.99 17.06 -32.40
C LYS A 69 21.97 18.16 -32.03
N LYS A 70 21.34 18.24 -30.85
CA LYS A 70 21.27 17.55 -29.54
C LYS A 70 20.43 18.52 -28.65
N GLU A 71 20.17 18.15 -27.39
CA GLU A 71 20.01 19.09 -26.26
C GLU A 71 18.71 19.92 -26.16
N SER A 72 17.76 19.44 -25.35
CA SER A 72 16.93 20.32 -24.49
C SER A 72 16.15 19.59 -23.38
N ALA A 73 15.98 18.26 -23.42
CA ALA A 73 15.20 17.53 -22.42
C ALA A 73 15.98 17.11 -21.15
N GLU A 74 17.30 17.10 -21.19
CA GLU A 74 18.18 16.58 -20.13
C GLU A 74 18.17 17.44 -18.83
N PRO A 75 18.32 18.78 -18.87
CA PRO A 75 18.33 19.60 -17.65
C PRO A 75 16.97 19.65 -16.93
N ALA A 76 15.85 19.49 -17.65
CA ALA A 76 14.52 19.47 -17.06
C ALA A 76 14.21 18.17 -16.32
N LYS A 77 14.74 17.04 -16.79
CA LYS A 77 14.61 15.73 -16.12
C LYS A 77 15.46 15.67 -14.86
N GLU A 78 16.67 16.22 -14.90
CA GLU A 78 17.57 16.26 -13.74
C GLU A 78 16.99 17.13 -12.61
N ASP A 79 16.37 18.27 -12.93
CA ASP A 79 15.66 19.11 -11.96
C ASP A 79 14.42 18.40 -11.36
N ALA A 80 13.69 17.61 -12.16
CA ALA A 80 12.55 16.84 -11.68
C ALA A 80 12.97 15.70 -10.72
N GLU A 81 14.03 14.96 -11.06
CA GLU A 81 14.57 13.89 -10.20
C GLU A 81 15.13 14.46 -8.89
N ALA A 82 15.83 15.60 -8.94
CA ALA A 82 16.33 16.29 -7.75
C ALA A 82 15.19 16.78 -6.83
N LYS A 83 14.11 17.32 -7.41
CA LYS A 83 12.91 17.71 -6.66
C LYS A 83 12.22 16.52 -6.01
N LEU A 84 12.11 15.40 -6.73
CA LEU A 84 11.52 14.17 -6.20
C LEU A 84 12.36 13.61 -5.05
N LEU A 85 13.67 13.56 -5.21
CA LEU A 85 14.58 13.11 -4.16
C LEU A 85 14.46 13.99 -2.91
N LYS A 86 14.39 15.31 -3.09
CA LYS A 86 14.19 16.26 -1.98
C LYS A 86 12.87 16.03 -1.25
N LEU A 87 11.78 15.72 -1.95
CA LEU A 87 10.49 15.38 -1.34
C LEU A 87 10.60 14.13 -0.45
N PHE A 88 11.29 13.09 -0.92
CA PHE A 88 11.44 11.84 -0.17
C PHE A 88 12.36 11.97 1.05
N GLN A 89 13.27 12.95 1.03
CA GLN A 89 14.10 13.35 2.18
C GLN A 89 13.33 14.14 3.24
N GLU A 90 12.13 14.65 2.95
CA GLU A 90 11.32 15.33 3.97
C GLU A 90 10.74 14.34 4.98
N GLU A 91 10.81 14.67 6.27
CA GLU A 91 10.28 13.87 7.38
C GLU A 91 8.74 13.95 7.50
N LYS A 92 8.04 13.64 6.41
CA LYS A 92 6.58 13.80 6.30
C LYS A 92 5.93 12.60 5.61
N PRO A 93 4.62 12.38 5.85
CA PRO A 93 3.87 11.40 5.10
C PRO A 93 3.85 11.72 3.61
N ILE A 94 3.84 10.68 2.79
CA ILE A 94 3.63 10.79 1.33
C ILE A 94 2.48 9.87 0.91
N THR A 95 2.00 10.00 -0.31
CA THR A 95 0.98 9.10 -0.86
C THR A 95 1.49 8.47 -2.13
N ASN A 96 1.45 7.14 -2.19
CA ASN A 96 1.91 6.39 -3.35
C ASN A 96 0.82 6.29 -4.44
N THR A 97 1.13 5.63 -5.55
CA THR A 97 0.22 5.44 -6.70
C THR A 97 -1.03 4.63 -6.40
N LEU A 98 -1.02 3.85 -5.30
CA LEU A 98 -2.16 3.08 -4.82
C LEU A 98 -3.09 3.90 -3.90
N GLY A 99 -2.78 5.19 -3.70
CA GLY A 99 -3.49 6.03 -2.73
C GLY A 99 -3.15 5.71 -1.28
N THR A 100 -2.11 4.89 -1.02
CA THR A 100 -1.68 4.54 0.34
C THR A 100 -0.89 5.70 0.94
N VAL A 101 -1.33 6.18 2.09
CA VAL A 101 -0.55 7.10 2.92
C VAL A 101 0.60 6.33 3.55
N MET A 102 1.83 6.73 3.25
CA MET A 102 3.06 6.23 3.84
C MET A 102 3.46 7.19 4.97
N VAL A 103 3.16 6.83 6.21
CA VAL A 103 3.42 7.62 7.42
C VAL A 103 4.92 7.68 7.68
N TRP A 104 5.47 8.86 7.93
CA TRP A 104 6.86 9.03 8.37
C TRP A 104 7.07 8.62 9.82
N LEU A 105 8.08 7.80 10.07
CA LEU A 105 8.53 7.45 11.41
C LEU A 105 9.91 8.05 11.71
N PRO A 106 10.14 8.54 12.95
CA PRO A 106 11.44 9.09 13.35
C PRO A 106 12.62 8.12 13.21
N ALA A 107 12.36 6.81 13.10
CA ALA A 107 13.38 5.79 12.84
C ALA A 107 13.91 5.79 11.39
N GLY A 108 13.50 6.74 10.54
CA GLY A 108 14.11 6.98 9.23
C GLY A 108 13.49 6.21 8.07
N TYR A 109 12.24 5.73 8.23
CA TYR A 109 11.50 5.04 7.18
C TYR A 109 10.02 5.40 7.25
N ARG A 110 9.28 5.05 6.20
CA ARG A 110 7.83 5.21 6.15
C ARG A 110 7.11 3.88 6.23
N VAL A 111 5.91 3.89 6.78
CA VAL A 111 5.06 2.70 6.94
C VAL A 111 3.70 2.98 6.33
N ALA A 112 3.17 2.03 5.56
CA ALA A 112 1.81 2.12 5.05
C ALA A 112 0.83 2.27 6.22
N GLN A 113 -0.09 3.24 6.13
CA GLN A 113 -1.05 3.55 7.19
C GLN A 113 -1.95 2.37 7.56
N TYR A 114 -2.21 1.49 6.60
CA TYR A 114 -3.04 0.30 6.71
C TYR A 114 -2.28 -0.93 6.22
N GLU A 115 -2.78 -2.12 6.56
CA GLU A 115 -2.47 -3.37 5.84
C GLU A 115 -2.80 -3.20 4.35
N VAL A 116 -2.10 -3.92 3.47
CA VAL A 116 -2.41 -3.88 2.03
C VAL A 116 -3.81 -4.44 1.79
N THR A 117 -4.67 -3.66 1.16
CA THR A 117 -6.03 -4.08 0.86
C THR A 117 -6.09 -5.02 -0.34
N GLN A 118 -7.18 -5.79 -0.46
CA GLN A 118 -7.41 -6.67 -1.60
C GLN A 118 -7.47 -5.91 -2.94
N ALA A 119 -8.09 -4.74 -2.96
CA ALA A 119 -8.14 -3.90 -4.16
C ALA A 119 -6.74 -3.46 -4.61
N GLN A 120 -5.89 -3.06 -3.64
CA GLN A 120 -4.50 -2.67 -3.91
C GLN A 120 -3.67 -3.86 -4.38
N TYR A 121 -3.79 -5.01 -3.71
CA TYR A 121 -3.11 -6.24 -4.11
C TYR A 121 -3.47 -6.62 -5.54
N GLN A 122 -4.77 -6.67 -5.87
CA GLN A 122 -5.26 -7.01 -7.20
C GLN A 122 -4.80 -6.01 -8.27
N GLN A 123 -4.70 -4.72 -7.94
CA GLN A 123 -4.17 -3.72 -8.87
C GLN A 123 -2.73 -4.00 -9.28
N ILE A 124 -1.87 -4.46 -8.37
CA ILE A 124 -0.45 -4.73 -8.63
C ILE A 124 -0.24 -6.15 -9.17
N MET A 125 -0.84 -7.15 -8.54
CA MET A 125 -0.59 -8.57 -8.80
C MET A 125 -1.49 -9.16 -9.88
N LYS A 126 -2.59 -8.47 -10.23
CA LYS A 126 -3.61 -8.92 -11.20
C LYS A 126 -4.32 -10.23 -10.79
N ASP A 127 -4.22 -10.58 -9.51
CA ASP A 127 -4.86 -11.72 -8.87
C ASP A 127 -5.30 -11.32 -7.45
N ASN A 128 -6.17 -12.11 -6.81
CA ASN A 128 -6.55 -11.94 -5.42
C ASN A 128 -6.70 -13.31 -4.74
N PRO A 129 -5.73 -13.72 -3.89
CA PRO A 129 -5.74 -15.03 -3.25
C PRO A 129 -6.63 -15.10 -1.99
N SER A 130 -7.19 -13.96 -1.57
CA SER A 130 -7.87 -13.83 -0.27
C SER A 130 -9.05 -14.78 -0.14
N LYS A 131 -9.16 -15.45 1.00
CA LYS A 131 -10.27 -16.33 1.32
C LYS A 131 -11.56 -15.55 1.54
N PHE A 132 -11.47 -14.34 2.10
CA PHE A 132 -12.63 -13.54 2.48
C PHE A 132 -12.78 -12.34 1.53
N PRO A 133 -13.75 -12.32 0.59
CA PRO A 133 -13.81 -11.27 -0.40
C PRO A 133 -14.26 -9.93 0.18
N GLY A 134 -13.46 -8.88 -0.04
CA GLY A 134 -13.82 -7.50 0.31
C GLY A 134 -12.76 -6.52 -0.17
N PRO A 135 -13.07 -5.52 -1.03
CA PRO A 135 -12.04 -4.66 -1.63
C PRO A 135 -11.22 -3.87 -0.60
N GLN A 136 -11.83 -3.52 0.53
CA GLN A 136 -11.19 -2.79 1.64
C GLN A 136 -10.76 -3.71 2.80
N TYR A 137 -10.97 -5.03 2.69
CA TYR A 137 -10.36 -5.98 3.60
C TYR A 137 -8.86 -6.03 3.33
N PRO A 138 -8.03 -6.34 4.34
CA PRO A 138 -6.66 -6.69 4.08
C PRO A 138 -6.62 -7.89 3.13
N VAL A 139 -5.61 -7.93 2.27
CA VAL A 139 -5.29 -9.15 1.54
C VAL A 139 -4.87 -10.23 2.53
N ASP A 140 -5.39 -11.43 2.35
CA ASP A 140 -5.04 -12.61 3.13
C ASP A 140 -4.57 -13.74 2.21
N SER A 141 -4.12 -14.86 2.79
CA SER A 141 -3.75 -16.06 2.03
C SER A 141 -2.63 -15.79 1.02
N VAL A 142 -1.63 -15.00 1.41
CA VAL A 142 -0.44 -14.72 0.59
C VAL A 142 0.79 -15.46 1.12
N THR A 143 1.68 -15.85 0.22
CA THR A 143 3.02 -16.34 0.56
C THR A 143 3.99 -15.19 0.80
N LEU A 144 5.15 -15.46 1.44
CA LEU A 144 6.22 -14.48 1.58
C LEU A 144 6.73 -14.00 0.22
N SER A 145 6.86 -14.92 -0.73
CA SER A 145 7.32 -14.60 -2.08
C SER A 145 6.35 -13.67 -2.80
N GLU A 146 5.03 -13.92 -2.70
CA GLU A 146 4.00 -13.08 -3.30
C GLU A 146 3.94 -11.68 -2.70
N ALA A 147 4.05 -11.57 -1.37
CA ALA A 147 4.07 -10.29 -0.69
C ALA A 147 5.33 -9.47 -1.02
N SER A 148 6.48 -10.15 -1.14
CA SER A 148 7.73 -9.55 -1.60
C SER A 148 7.66 -9.13 -3.08
N GLU A 149 7.03 -9.95 -3.94
CA GLU A 149 6.82 -9.65 -5.34
C GLU A 149 5.90 -8.44 -5.53
N PHE A 150 4.84 -8.31 -4.73
CA PHE A 150 4.00 -7.12 -4.68
C PHE A 150 4.85 -5.86 -4.42
N CYS A 151 5.71 -5.90 -3.39
CA CYS A 151 6.58 -4.77 -3.05
C CYS A 151 7.54 -4.41 -4.19
N LYS A 152 8.11 -5.44 -4.84
CA LYS A 152 8.99 -5.27 -5.99
C LYS A 152 8.26 -4.63 -7.18
N LYS A 153 7.10 -5.16 -7.57
CA LYS A 153 6.30 -4.64 -8.68
C LYS A 153 5.86 -3.19 -8.46
N LEU A 154 5.45 -2.86 -7.22
CA LEU A 154 5.13 -1.48 -6.86
C LEU A 154 6.36 -0.56 -6.96
N THR A 155 7.52 -1.02 -6.47
CA THR A 155 8.78 -0.27 -6.55
C THR A 155 9.18 0.00 -8.00
N ASP A 156 9.24 -1.05 -8.82
CA ASP A 156 9.66 -0.96 -10.22
C ASP A 156 8.71 -0.03 -11.00
N GLY A 157 7.40 -0.21 -10.82
CA GLY A 157 6.39 0.59 -11.50
C GLY A 157 6.45 2.07 -11.13
N GLU A 158 6.66 2.41 -9.85
CA GLU A 158 6.77 3.82 -9.45
C GLU A 158 8.10 4.46 -9.84
N ILE A 159 9.18 3.68 -9.96
CA ILE A 159 10.46 4.16 -10.52
C ILE A 159 10.29 4.45 -12.01
N GLU A 160 9.66 3.53 -12.77
CA GLU A 160 9.36 3.71 -14.19
C GLU A 160 8.46 4.94 -14.44
N ASP A 161 7.48 5.15 -13.58
CA ASP A 161 6.56 6.30 -13.61
C ASP A 161 7.18 7.62 -13.10
N HIS A 162 8.45 7.63 -12.68
CA HIS A 162 9.12 8.79 -12.06
C HIS A 162 8.40 9.33 -10.80
N LYS A 163 7.79 8.46 -10.01
CA LYS A 163 7.10 8.78 -8.74
C LYS A 163 7.85 8.30 -7.50
N LEU A 164 8.76 7.34 -7.68
CA LEU A 164 9.69 6.85 -6.67
C LEU A 164 11.12 7.13 -7.15
N PRO A 165 11.94 7.89 -6.40
CA PRO A 165 13.32 8.11 -6.77
C PRO A 165 14.13 6.82 -6.70
N LYS A 166 15.13 6.68 -7.57
CA LYS A 166 16.07 5.56 -7.52
C LYS A 166 16.74 5.49 -6.15
N GLY A 167 16.98 4.27 -5.68
CA GLY A 167 17.51 4.00 -4.34
C GLY A 167 16.45 4.05 -3.24
N TYR A 168 15.17 4.23 -3.56
CA TYR A 168 14.05 3.97 -2.63
C TYR A 168 13.31 2.70 -3.05
N SER A 169 12.79 1.97 -2.08
CA SER A 169 12.04 0.75 -2.34
C SER A 169 10.98 0.49 -1.30
N TYR A 170 9.92 -0.18 -1.74
CA TYR A 170 8.94 -0.81 -0.88
C TYR A 170 9.43 -2.19 -0.48
N SER A 171 9.18 -2.59 0.76
CA SER A 171 9.46 -3.94 1.25
C SER A 171 8.47 -4.35 2.34
N LEU A 172 8.50 -5.63 2.69
CA LEU A 172 7.97 -6.07 3.97
C LEU A 172 8.78 -5.45 5.12
N PRO A 173 8.16 -5.19 6.28
CA PRO A 173 8.89 -4.77 7.47
C PRO A 173 9.85 -5.87 7.93
N SER A 174 10.96 -5.48 8.55
CA SER A 174 11.65 -6.39 9.47
C SER A 174 10.86 -6.50 10.79
N GLU A 175 11.10 -7.57 11.55
CA GLU A 175 10.50 -7.71 12.89
C GLU A 175 10.84 -6.51 13.79
N GLN A 176 12.06 -5.98 13.71
CA GLN A 176 12.49 -4.79 14.46
C GLN A 176 11.75 -3.51 14.04
N GLN A 177 11.48 -3.34 12.74
CA GLN A 177 10.65 -2.23 12.28
C GLN A 177 9.23 -2.38 12.82
N TRP A 178 8.66 -3.59 12.73
CA TRP A 178 7.33 -3.88 13.25
C TRP A 178 7.22 -3.60 14.75
N GLU A 179 8.19 -4.06 15.55
CA GLU A 179 8.24 -3.79 16.99
C GLU A 179 8.39 -2.30 17.32
N TYR A 180 9.09 -1.54 16.48
CA TYR A 180 9.19 -0.10 16.64
C TYR A 180 7.84 0.58 16.41
N TYR A 181 7.15 0.25 15.31
CA TYR A 181 5.97 1.00 14.89
C TYR A 181 4.66 0.51 15.50
N VAL A 182 4.61 -0.69 16.10
CA VAL A 182 3.40 -1.16 16.80
C VAL A 182 3.08 -0.25 17.99
N ASP A 183 4.13 0.28 18.65
CA ASP A 183 4.04 1.31 19.68
C ASP A 183 2.93 1.10 20.71
N GLU A 184 3.07 0.06 21.53
CA GLU A 184 2.13 -0.24 22.62
C GLU A 184 0.64 -0.30 22.21
N ALA A 185 0.33 -0.48 20.93
CA ALA A 185 -1.05 -0.53 20.44
C ALA A 185 -1.87 -1.57 21.22
N ASP A 186 -2.98 -1.11 21.79
CA ASP A 186 -3.83 -1.93 22.65
C ASP A 186 -4.66 -2.91 21.80
N LEU A 187 -4.47 -4.22 22.05
CA LEU A 187 -5.24 -5.26 21.37
C LEU A 187 -6.75 -5.11 21.62
N LYS A 188 -7.16 -4.56 22.77
CA LYS A 188 -8.58 -4.32 23.09
C LYS A 188 -9.22 -3.28 22.19
N GLN A 189 -8.40 -2.45 21.55
CA GLN A 189 -8.82 -1.47 20.54
C GLN A 189 -8.58 -1.96 19.12
N SER A 190 -8.50 -3.27 18.90
CA SER A 190 -8.35 -3.88 17.57
C SER A 190 -9.57 -4.69 17.17
N VAL A 191 -9.58 -5.13 15.91
CA VAL A 191 -10.48 -6.16 15.40
C VAL A 191 -10.53 -7.34 16.39
N THR A 192 -9.39 -7.94 16.72
CA THR A 192 -9.32 -9.12 17.59
C THR A 192 -9.95 -8.89 18.96
N GLY A 193 -9.57 -7.82 19.66
CA GLY A 193 -10.00 -7.60 21.04
C GLY A 193 -11.44 -7.08 21.21
N TYR A 194 -12.03 -6.46 20.20
CA TYR A 194 -13.36 -5.86 20.35
C TYR A 194 -14.51 -6.85 20.12
N TYR A 195 -14.36 -7.83 19.22
CA TYR A 195 -15.49 -8.70 18.83
C TYR A 195 -15.34 -10.18 19.21
N GLY A 196 -14.26 -10.60 19.88
CA GLY A 196 -14.08 -12.01 20.29
C GLY A 196 -14.02 -12.98 19.10
N ASP A 197 -14.67 -14.15 19.21
CA ASP A 197 -14.68 -15.19 18.17
C ASP A 197 -15.29 -14.67 16.85
N ARG A 198 -14.42 -14.45 15.86
CA ARG A 198 -14.79 -14.04 14.50
C ARG A 198 -14.62 -15.15 13.47
N LYS A 199 -15.14 -14.89 12.27
CA LYS A 199 -15.03 -15.78 11.10
C LYS A 199 -14.29 -15.16 9.90
N ASN A 200 -13.94 -13.88 9.96
CA ASN A 200 -13.35 -13.11 8.85
C ASN A 200 -12.66 -11.81 9.35
N PRO A 201 -11.78 -11.20 8.53
CA PRO A 201 -11.23 -9.86 8.76
C PRO A 201 -12.27 -8.74 8.54
N GLU A 202 -11.90 -7.51 8.84
CA GLU A 202 -12.70 -6.30 8.61
C GLU A 202 -12.04 -5.35 7.62
N ASN A 203 -12.81 -4.33 7.22
CA ASN A 203 -12.25 -3.19 6.49
C ASN A 203 -11.14 -2.54 7.31
N VAL A 204 -10.01 -2.27 6.66
CA VAL A 204 -8.89 -1.56 7.28
C VAL A 204 -9.34 -0.19 7.84
N GLY A 205 -8.75 0.21 8.96
CA GLY A 205 -8.98 1.50 9.60
C GLY A 205 -10.28 1.60 10.40
N LEU A 206 -10.87 0.46 10.79
CA LEU A 206 -12.12 0.46 11.56
C LEU A 206 -11.94 0.98 12.99
N PHE A 207 -10.77 0.74 13.57
CA PHE A 207 -10.42 1.12 14.94
C PHE A 207 -9.49 2.33 15.00
N PRO A 208 -9.32 3.00 16.17
CA PRO A 208 -8.37 4.09 16.29
C PRO A 208 -6.93 3.66 15.96
N PRO A 209 -6.09 4.57 15.41
CA PRO A 209 -4.69 4.27 15.17
C PRO A 209 -3.86 4.35 16.46
N ASN A 210 -2.61 3.87 16.39
CA ASN A 210 -1.60 4.11 17.42
C ASN A 210 -0.99 5.53 17.34
N LYS A 211 0.04 5.84 18.13
CA LYS A 211 0.62 7.20 18.19
C LYS A 211 1.21 7.69 16.86
N PHE A 212 1.51 6.78 15.95
CA PHE A 212 2.06 7.08 14.64
C PHE A 212 0.97 7.23 13.57
N ASP A 213 -0.31 7.26 13.93
CA ASP A 213 -1.41 7.25 12.95
C ASP A 213 -1.44 5.97 12.07
N LEU A 214 -0.89 4.85 12.59
CA LEU A 214 -0.98 3.53 11.97
C LEU A 214 -2.16 2.75 12.55
N TYR A 215 -2.96 2.18 11.67
CA TYR A 215 -4.17 1.42 11.99
C TYR A 215 -3.89 -0.07 11.86
N ASP A 216 -4.61 -0.92 12.59
CA ASP A 216 -4.56 -2.37 12.44
C ASP A 216 -3.12 -2.93 12.54
N THR A 217 -2.26 -2.30 13.36
CA THR A 217 -0.95 -2.87 13.74
C THR A 217 -1.11 -4.00 14.76
N ARG A 218 -2.35 -4.23 15.20
CA ARG A 218 -2.77 -5.30 16.11
C ARG A 218 -4.07 -5.86 15.57
N GLY A 219 -4.19 -7.18 15.53
CA GLY A 219 -5.38 -7.87 15.02
C GLY A 219 -5.61 -7.70 13.52
N ASN A 220 -6.84 -8.00 13.09
CA ASN A 220 -7.24 -8.09 11.68
C ASN A 220 -6.54 -9.21 10.92
N VAL A 221 -5.36 -9.02 10.35
CA VAL A 221 -4.53 -10.13 9.87
C VAL A 221 -3.13 -10.03 10.46
N TRP A 222 -2.42 -11.16 10.51
CA TRP A 222 -1.01 -11.12 10.86
C TRP A 222 -0.23 -10.35 9.78
N ASP A 223 0.63 -9.43 10.21
CA ASP A 223 1.54 -8.67 9.35
C ASP A 223 2.79 -9.51 9.06
N LEU A 224 2.96 -9.97 7.83
CA LEU A 224 4.15 -10.71 7.42
C LEU A 224 5.40 -9.82 7.40
N CYS A 225 6.46 -10.28 8.05
CA CYS A 225 7.79 -9.68 8.06
C CYS A 225 8.74 -10.43 7.10
N ASN A 226 9.86 -9.78 6.76
CA ASN A 226 10.85 -10.31 5.80
C ASN A 226 11.69 -11.52 6.30
N ASP A 227 11.44 -12.01 7.51
CA ASP A 227 12.20 -13.06 8.20
C ASP A 227 11.37 -14.32 8.54
N ASN A 228 10.33 -14.62 7.74
CA ASN A 228 9.39 -15.75 7.93
C ASN A 228 8.61 -15.71 9.26
N VAL A 229 8.47 -14.50 9.80
CA VAL A 229 7.66 -14.23 10.97
C VAL A 229 6.48 -13.38 10.55
N ALA A 230 5.32 -13.63 11.15
CA ALA A 230 4.20 -12.70 11.10
C ALA A 230 3.87 -12.19 12.51
N ARG A 231 3.40 -10.95 12.59
CA ARG A 231 3.24 -10.19 13.85
C ARG A 231 1.84 -9.61 14.00
N GLY A 232 1.48 -9.20 15.20
CA GLY A 232 0.27 -8.39 15.46
C GLY A 232 -1.01 -9.13 15.81
N GLY A 233 -1.17 -10.39 15.42
CA GLY A 233 -2.42 -11.14 15.60
C GLY A 233 -3.39 -10.94 14.46
N SER A 234 -4.39 -11.81 14.42
CA SER A 234 -5.44 -11.81 13.38
C SER A 234 -6.85 -11.81 13.98
N TRP A 235 -7.86 -11.72 13.12
CA TRP A 235 -9.27 -11.75 13.46
C TRP A 235 -9.69 -12.98 14.28
N ARG A 236 -8.96 -14.09 14.18
CA ARG A 236 -9.20 -15.34 14.93
C ARG A 236 -8.24 -15.57 16.10
N SER A 237 -7.36 -14.62 16.36
CA SER A 237 -6.44 -14.74 17.47
C SER A 237 -7.14 -14.58 18.81
N TYR A 238 -6.67 -15.31 19.82
CA TYR A 238 -7.16 -15.15 21.19
C TYR A 238 -6.31 -14.09 21.91
N ASP A 239 -6.97 -13.20 22.64
CA ASP A 239 -6.33 -12.08 23.34
C ASP A 239 -5.30 -12.52 24.38
N ASP A 240 -5.52 -13.66 25.02
CA ASP A 240 -4.58 -14.28 25.98
C ASP A 240 -3.23 -14.69 25.38
N TYR A 241 -3.13 -14.86 24.05
CA TYR A 241 -1.94 -15.42 23.39
C TYR A 241 -1.16 -14.42 22.53
N VAL A 242 -1.75 -13.28 22.17
CA VAL A 242 -1.12 -12.33 21.26
C VAL A 242 -0.59 -11.11 22.01
N PHE A 243 0.49 -11.30 22.76
CA PHE A 243 1.29 -10.18 23.26
C PHE A 243 2.19 -9.61 22.15
N ILE A 244 2.75 -8.40 22.33
CA ILE A 244 3.52 -7.70 21.29
C ILE A 244 4.69 -8.53 20.79
N GLN A 245 5.40 -9.24 21.68
CA GLN A 245 6.56 -10.06 21.33
C GLN A 245 6.19 -11.42 20.70
N PHE A 246 4.90 -11.76 20.54
CA PHE A 246 4.50 -13.05 20.02
C PHE A 246 4.84 -13.22 18.54
N ARG A 247 5.57 -14.28 18.19
CA ARG A 247 6.03 -14.59 16.83
C ARG A 247 5.18 -15.70 16.23
N TYR A 248 4.45 -15.40 15.16
CA TYR A 248 3.79 -16.43 14.37
C TYR A 248 4.74 -16.90 13.27
N VAL A 249 5.08 -18.19 13.23
CA VAL A 249 5.93 -18.74 12.17
C VAL A 249 5.07 -18.89 10.91
N ALA A 250 5.35 -18.07 9.91
CA ALA A 250 4.72 -18.14 8.60
C ALA A 250 5.68 -18.84 7.64
N GLU A 251 5.41 -20.12 7.34
CA GLU A 251 6.23 -20.87 6.39
C GLU A 251 6.26 -20.16 5.02
N PRO A 252 7.43 -19.96 4.39
CA PRO A 252 7.57 -19.08 3.21
C PRO A 252 6.60 -19.38 2.06
N ASP A 253 6.34 -20.68 1.82
CA ASP A 253 5.57 -21.19 0.70
C ASP A 253 4.10 -21.51 1.06
N LYS A 254 3.68 -21.20 2.30
CA LYS A 254 2.30 -21.44 2.74
C LYS A 254 1.49 -20.16 2.75
N ARG A 255 0.22 -20.31 2.38
CA ARG A 255 -0.82 -19.29 2.48
C ARG A 255 -1.68 -19.61 3.70
N TYR A 256 -1.87 -18.63 4.57
CA TYR A 256 -2.76 -18.73 5.73
C TYR A 256 -3.85 -17.68 5.59
N ASP A 257 -5.10 -18.07 5.86
CA ASP A 257 -6.28 -17.21 5.67
C ASP A 257 -6.43 -16.07 6.68
N ASP A 258 -5.46 -15.95 7.57
CA ASP A 258 -5.38 -14.92 8.58
C ASP A 258 -4.01 -14.23 8.58
N VAL A 259 -3.18 -14.46 7.56
CA VAL A 259 -1.90 -13.78 7.33
C VAL A 259 -1.99 -12.93 6.07
N GLY A 260 -1.71 -11.63 6.23
CA GLY A 260 -1.59 -10.65 5.18
C GLY A 260 -0.25 -9.93 5.30
N PHE A 261 -0.20 -8.66 4.93
CA PHE A 261 1.01 -7.86 5.10
C PHE A 261 0.77 -6.35 5.04
N ARG A 262 1.74 -5.65 5.60
CA ARG A 262 1.94 -4.21 5.48
C ARG A 262 3.25 -3.93 4.76
N VAL A 263 3.35 -2.77 4.14
CA VAL A 263 4.54 -2.33 3.40
C VAL A 263 5.25 -1.20 4.13
N VAL A 264 6.58 -1.24 4.13
CA VAL A 264 7.45 -0.13 4.52
C VAL A 264 8.12 0.46 3.27
N LEU A 265 8.52 1.73 3.35
CA LEU A 265 9.25 2.44 2.32
C LEU A 265 10.50 3.07 2.92
N GLN A 266 11.66 2.76 2.33
CA GLN A 266 12.95 3.25 2.79
C GLN A 266 13.93 3.46 1.64
N GLY A 267 14.91 4.34 1.85
CA GLY A 267 16.03 4.55 0.93
C GLY A 267 17.21 3.60 1.22
N GLU A 268 18.13 3.44 0.27
CA GLU A 268 19.38 2.65 0.39
C GLU A 268 20.27 3.13 1.54
N SER A 269 20.18 4.41 1.92
CA SER A 269 20.89 5.00 3.06
C SER A 269 20.22 4.66 4.41
N GLY A 270 19.05 4.03 4.39
CA GLY A 270 18.20 3.70 5.54
C GLY A 270 18.71 2.52 6.36
N VAL A 271 20.03 2.40 6.56
CA VAL A 271 20.53 1.69 7.74
C VAL A 271 19.87 2.38 8.92
N VAL A 272 19.08 1.62 9.68
CA VAL A 272 18.47 2.04 10.94
C VAL A 272 19.51 2.84 11.69
N GLN A 273 19.35 4.17 11.76
CA GLN A 273 20.06 4.90 12.81
C GLN A 273 19.50 4.29 14.08
N GLN A 274 20.32 3.49 14.78
CA GLN A 274 20.02 3.10 16.14
C GLN A 274 19.77 4.43 16.84
N SER A 275 18.49 4.75 17.08
CA SER A 275 18.15 5.85 17.96
C SER A 275 18.87 5.51 19.27
N ALA A 276 19.85 6.32 19.62
CA ALA A 276 20.55 6.20 20.89
C ALA A 276 19.50 5.99 21.98
N PRO A 277 19.72 5.08 22.95
CA PRO A 277 18.77 4.87 24.03
C PRO A 277 18.46 6.23 24.65
N SER A 278 17.17 6.56 24.73
CA SER A 278 16.73 7.76 25.43
C SER A 278 17.41 7.78 26.80
N PRO A 279 18.11 8.87 27.19
CA PRO A 279 18.59 8.99 28.56
C PRO A 279 17.37 8.90 29.46
N GLY A 280 17.34 7.89 30.32
CA GLY A 280 16.13 7.47 31.01
C GLY A 280 15.49 8.55 31.88
N LYS A 281 14.23 8.29 32.20
CA LYS A 281 13.62 8.45 33.53
C LYS A 281 12.30 7.69 33.58
#